data_AF-B3T0I5-F1
#
_entry.id   AF-B3T0I5-F1
#
_cell.length_a   1.000
_cell.length_b   1.000
_cell.length_c   1.000
_cell.angle_alpha   90.00
_cell.angle_beta   90.00
_cell.angle_gamma   90.00
#
_symmetry.space_group_name_H-M   'P 1'
#
loop_
_entity.id
_entity.type
_entity.pdbx_description
1 polymer ?
#
loop_
_entity_poly.entity_id
_entity_poly.type
_entity_poly.pdbx_seq_one_letter_code
_entity_poly.pdbx_strand_id
1 'polypeptide(L)'
;MAKKKKFGGELDEPLPPLRVGLLMDDEATRKVFTSRIALENRKLELLLAHYGLETGDYLNLSLALAREIADGFKETKPKGRRKKWTDLALSYLFVEIKRKCIERGGRGNKIPPEIFAAVAKQAPWDSFLEKCDAPGIDPDPAEAIRKAYFKAKKEAYSGIFWKAYCWHKETDTVDEWEKEVLSGVQKSAGNEII
;
A
#
# COMPACT_ATOMS: atom_id res chain seq x y z
N MET A 1 20.11 7.28 30.75
CA MET A 1 20.03 7.03 29.28
C MET A 1 19.29 8.19 28.64
N ALA A 2 19.99 9.03 27.87
CA ALA A 2 19.40 10.20 27.22
C ALA A 2 18.41 9.73 26.15
N LYS A 3 17.11 10.01 26.33
CA LYS A 3 16.11 9.82 25.28
C LYS A 3 16.56 10.69 24.10
N LYS A 4 16.78 10.08 22.92
CA LYS A 4 17.03 10.81 21.68
C LYS A 4 15.95 11.90 21.56
N LYS A 5 16.39 13.15 21.51
CA LYS A 5 15.57 14.32 21.19
C LYS A 5 14.93 14.05 19.83
N LYS A 6 13.60 13.86 19.84
CA LYS A 6 12.83 13.32 18.71
C LYS A 6 12.15 14.44 17.91
N PHE A 7 11.87 15.57 18.54
CA PHE A 7 11.13 16.67 17.95
C PHE A 7 12.03 17.92 18.02
N GLY A 8 12.95 18.03 17.07
CA GLY A 8 13.96 19.08 17.08
C GLY A 8 13.39 20.49 17.30
N GLY A 9 14.14 21.35 17.98
CA GLY A 9 13.77 22.75 18.22
C GLY A 9 12.93 22.96 19.50
N GLU A 10 12.00 23.92 19.45
CA GLU A 10 11.16 24.36 20.59
C GLU A 10 10.25 23.26 21.18
N LEU A 11 10.05 22.16 20.44
CA LEU A 11 9.28 20.99 20.87
C LEU A 11 10.04 20.09 21.87
N ASP A 12 11.37 20.05 21.79
CA ASP A 12 12.22 19.30 22.74
C ASP A 12 12.49 20.09 24.04
N GLU A 13 12.16 21.39 24.09
CA GLU A 13 12.31 22.19 25.29
C GLU A 13 11.21 21.85 26.30
N PRO A 14 11.53 21.54 27.56
CA PRO A 14 10.52 21.31 28.57
C PRO A 14 9.76 22.62 28.84
N LEU A 15 8.44 22.51 29.01
CA LEU A 15 7.67 23.65 29.44
C LEU A 15 8.10 24.07 30.86
N PRO A 16 8.27 25.38 31.15
CA PRO A 16 8.68 25.85 32.47
C PRO A 16 7.67 25.41 33.54
N PRO A 17 8.07 25.15 34.79
CA PRO A 17 7.14 24.75 35.84
C PRO A 17 6.10 25.85 36.07
N LEU A 18 4.81 25.47 36.12
CA LEU A 18 3.74 26.39 36.47
C LEU A 18 3.88 26.75 37.95
N ARG A 19 4.28 27.99 38.23
CA ARG A 19 4.44 28.50 39.60
C ARG A 19 3.30 29.46 39.90
N VAL A 20 2.30 28.97 40.64
CA VAL A 20 1.22 29.78 41.22
C VAL A 20 1.39 29.71 42.73
N GLY A 21 1.57 30.86 43.37
CA GLY A 21 1.69 30.95 44.83
C GLY A 21 0.33 31.22 45.47
N LEU A 22 0.11 30.71 46.69
CA LEU A 22 -1.12 30.90 47.47
C LEU A 22 -1.44 32.40 47.75
N LEU A 23 -0.42 33.27 47.70
CA LEU A 23 -0.50 34.70 47.95
C LEU A 23 -0.52 35.55 46.66
N MET A 24 -0.70 34.95 45.49
CA MET A 24 -0.79 35.70 44.23
C MET A 24 -2.19 36.25 44.03
N ASP A 25 -2.27 37.51 43.58
CA ASP A 25 -3.54 38.12 43.18
C ASP A 25 -4.17 37.38 41.99
N ASP A 26 -5.50 37.41 41.89
CA ASP A 26 -6.25 36.75 40.83
C ASP A 26 -5.82 37.19 39.42
N GLU A 27 -5.45 38.46 39.25
CA GLU A 27 -4.96 39.00 37.99
C GLU A 27 -3.58 38.44 37.61
N ALA A 28 -2.68 38.33 38.59
CA ALA A 28 -1.36 37.74 38.39
C ALA A 28 -1.47 36.25 38.06
N THR A 29 -2.38 35.54 38.74
CA THR A 29 -2.70 34.14 38.48
C THR A 29 -3.22 33.93 37.06
N ARG A 30 -4.18 34.76 36.60
CA ARG A 30 -4.70 34.72 35.23
C ARG A 30 -3.63 34.98 34.17
N LYS A 31 -2.69 35.90 34.41
CA LYS A 31 -1.56 36.17 33.50
C LYS A 31 -0.62 34.95 33.36
N VAL A 32 -0.36 34.24 34.45
CA VAL A 32 0.44 33.00 34.43
C VAL A 32 -0.26 31.89 33.63
N PHE A 33 -1.57 31.72 33.80
CA PHE A 33 -2.33 30.72 33.03
C PHE A 33 -2.44 31.07 31.55
N THR A 34 -2.72 32.33 31.21
CA THR A 34 -2.85 32.76 29.81
C THR A 34 -1.53 32.65 29.04
N SER A 35 -0.42 33.06 29.65
CA SER A 35 0.92 32.85 29.07
C SER A 35 1.25 31.36 28.89
N ARG A 36 0.83 30.51 29.84
CA ARG A 36 1.00 29.06 29.71
C ARG A 36 0.21 28.47 28.54
N ILE A 37 -1.07 28.82 28.44
CA ILE A 37 -1.95 28.37 27.35
C ILE A 37 -1.40 28.79 25.99
N ALA A 38 -0.89 30.02 25.87
CA ALA A 38 -0.28 30.50 24.63
C ALA A 38 0.96 29.67 24.21
N LEU A 39 1.81 29.29 25.17
CA LEU A 39 2.97 28.43 24.91
C LEU A 39 2.57 26.99 24.53
N GLU A 40 1.55 26.44 25.19
CA GLU A 40 1.03 25.10 24.88
C GLU A 40 0.37 25.05 23.50
N ASN A 41 -0.42 26.07 23.14
CA ASN A 41 -1.01 26.19 21.81
C ASN A 41 0.06 26.31 20.72
N ARG A 42 1.10 27.13 20.95
CA ARG A 42 2.22 27.24 20.00
C ARG A 42 2.94 25.90 19.79
N LYS A 43 3.14 25.10 20.85
CA LYS A 43 3.72 23.76 20.71
C LYS A 43 2.79 22.77 20.03
N LEU A 44 1.47 22.86 20.25
CA LEU A 44 0.48 22.07 19.54
C LEU A 44 0.49 22.36 18.02
N GLU A 45 0.60 23.63 17.63
CA GLU A 45 0.73 24.03 16.22
C GLU A 45 2.01 23.49 15.59
N LEU A 46 3.15 23.56 16.30
CA LEU A 46 4.41 22.97 15.84
C LEU A 46 4.32 21.45 15.70
N LEU A 47 3.60 20.76 16.59
CA LEU A 47 3.34 19.32 16.46
C LEU A 47 2.46 19.01 15.24
N LEU A 48 1.39 19.78 15.00
CA LEU A 48 0.57 19.63 13.80
C LEU A 48 1.40 19.81 12.52
N ALA A 49 2.27 20.82 12.48
CA ALA A 49 3.18 21.06 11.36
C ALA A 49 4.16 19.90 11.14
N HIS A 50 4.71 19.33 12.23
CA HIS A 50 5.61 18.16 12.14
C HIS A 50 4.92 16.93 11.53
N TYR A 51 3.64 16.73 11.82
CA TYR A 51 2.84 15.63 11.24
C TYR A 51 2.19 15.98 9.90
N GLY A 52 2.40 17.20 9.37
CA GLY A 52 1.78 17.66 8.12
C GLY A 52 0.26 17.76 8.19
N LEU A 53 -0.30 17.98 9.38
CA LEU A 53 -1.74 18.06 9.63
C LEU A 53 -2.23 19.50 9.57
N GLU A 54 -3.51 19.67 9.23
CA GLU A 54 -4.16 20.98 9.23
C GLU A 54 -4.31 21.54 10.66
N THR A 55 -4.26 22.87 10.78
CA THR A 55 -4.45 23.56 12.06
C THR A 55 -5.85 23.28 12.60
N GLY A 56 -5.94 22.77 13.83
CA GLY A 56 -7.22 22.43 14.46
C GLY A 56 -7.64 20.96 14.32
N ASP A 57 -6.90 20.15 13.56
CA ASP A 57 -7.16 18.71 13.45
C ASP A 57 -6.51 17.91 14.59
N TYR A 58 -7.03 18.15 15.80
CA TYR A 58 -6.53 17.50 17.02
C TYR A 58 -6.85 16.00 17.07
N LEU A 59 -7.87 15.55 16.33
CA LEU A 59 -8.22 14.14 16.25
C LEU A 59 -7.12 13.36 15.53
N ASN A 60 -6.73 13.81 14.33
CA ASN A 60 -5.67 13.14 13.59
C ASN A 60 -4.31 13.28 14.27
N LEU A 61 -4.05 14.39 14.98
CA LEU A 61 -2.89 14.50 15.84
C LEU A 61 -2.89 13.45 16.95
N SER A 62 -4.03 13.26 17.63
CA SER A 62 -4.16 12.27 18.71
C SER A 62 -3.94 10.85 18.20
N LEU A 63 -4.41 10.53 16.99
CA LEU A 63 -4.21 9.24 16.34
C LEU A 63 -2.75 9.04 15.89
N ALA A 64 -2.11 10.08 15.36
CA ALA A 64 -0.69 10.04 14.98
C ALA A 64 0.20 9.77 16.21
N LEU A 65 -0.07 10.48 17.31
CA LEU A 65 0.61 10.27 18.59
C LEU A 65 0.30 8.88 19.18
N ALA A 66 -0.94 8.41 19.08
CA ALA A 66 -1.33 7.07 19.54
C ALA A 66 -0.59 5.97 18.77
N ARG A 67 -0.47 6.08 17.44
CA ARG A 67 0.33 5.16 16.59
C ARG A 67 1.81 5.17 16.98
N GLU A 68 2.34 6.29 17.44
CA GLU A 68 3.75 6.38 17.84
C GLU A 68 4.01 5.74 19.22
N ILE A 69 3.14 6.00 20.19
CA ILE A 69 3.33 5.63 21.60
C ILE A 69 2.79 4.23 21.90
N ALA A 70 1.59 3.91 21.41
CA ALA A 70 0.89 2.67 21.75
C ALA A 70 1.09 1.61 20.67
N ASP A 71 1.72 0.48 21.03
CA ASP A 71 1.95 -0.64 20.11
C ASP A 71 0.65 -1.23 19.54
N GLY A 72 -0.48 -1.09 20.24
CA GLY A 72 -1.80 -1.54 19.77
C GLY A 72 -2.36 -0.73 18.58
N PHE A 73 -1.83 0.48 18.34
CA PHE A 73 -2.19 1.29 17.18
C PHE A 73 -1.20 1.16 16.03
N LYS A 74 -0.09 0.43 16.22
CA LYS A 74 0.88 0.20 15.15
C LYS A 74 0.33 -0.84 14.19
N GLU A 75 0.30 -0.49 12.91
CA GLU A 75 -0.03 -1.46 11.87
C GLU A 75 0.97 -2.61 11.92
N THR A 76 0.46 -3.81 12.18
CA THR A 76 1.27 -5.01 12.10
C THR A 76 1.61 -5.24 10.64
N LYS A 77 2.90 -5.18 10.30
CA LYS A 77 3.34 -5.65 8.98
C LYS A 77 2.91 -7.11 8.85
N PRO A 78 2.27 -7.52 7.75
CA PRO A 78 1.85 -8.90 7.57
C PRO A 78 3.05 -9.81 7.76
N LYS A 79 2.96 -10.74 8.72
CA LYS A 79 4.03 -11.70 9.01
C LYS A 79 4.12 -12.68 7.84
N GLY A 80 5.27 -12.74 7.18
CA GLY A 80 5.58 -13.76 6.18
C GLY A 80 6.36 -13.23 4.98
N ARG A 81 6.81 -14.16 4.14
CA ARG A 81 7.45 -13.84 2.86
C ARG A 81 6.41 -13.24 1.92
N ARG A 82 6.69 -12.05 1.38
CA ARG A 82 5.82 -11.39 0.39
C ARG A 82 5.62 -12.33 -0.82
N LYS A 83 4.36 -12.59 -1.18
CA LYS A 83 4.01 -13.35 -2.38
C LYS A 83 4.09 -12.40 -3.57
N LYS A 84 5.09 -12.56 -4.45
CA LYS A 84 5.17 -11.79 -5.70
C LYS A 84 4.01 -12.12 -6.65
N TRP A 85 3.60 -13.39 -6.70
CA TRP A 85 2.35 -13.82 -7.32
C TRP A 85 1.18 -13.54 -6.38
N THR A 86 0.69 -12.30 -6.39
CA THR A 86 -0.54 -11.90 -5.72
C THR A 86 -1.75 -12.53 -6.42
N ASP A 87 -2.86 -12.67 -5.70
CA ASP A 87 -4.09 -13.22 -6.28
C ASP A 87 -4.61 -12.34 -7.44
N LEU A 88 -4.34 -11.04 -7.36
CA LEU A 88 -4.60 -10.06 -8.42
C LEU A 88 -3.77 -10.36 -9.68
N ALA A 89 -2.44 -10.48 -9.56
CA ALA A 89 -1.57 -10.80 -10.69
C ALA A 89 -1.91 -12.17 -11.31
N LEU A 90 -2.23 -13.16 -10.48
CA LEU A 90 -2.67 -14.48 -10.95
C LEU A 90 -3.97 -14.39 -11.76
N SER A 91 -4.92 -13.58 -11.31
CA SER A 91 -6.21 -13.40 -11.97
C SER A 91 -6.06 -12.70 -13.33
N TYR A 92 -5.24 -11.65 -13.43
CA TYR A 92 -4.93 -11.02 -14.72
C TYR A 92 -4.20 -11.97 -15.68
N LEU A 93 -3.24 -12.76 -15.18
CA LEU A 93 -2.53 -13.74 -15.99
C LEU A 93 -3.48 -14.80 -16.58
N PHE A 94 -4.46 -15.23 -15.78
CA PHE A 94 -5.47 -16.19 -16.22
C PHE A 94 -6.29 -15.67 -17.40
N VAL A 95 -6.71 -14.40 -17.34
CA VAL A 95 -7.46 -13.76 -18.43
C VAL A 95 -6.60 -13.65 -19.69
N GLU A 96 -5.34 -13.21 -19.56
CA GLU A 96 -4.45 -13.00 -20.70
C GLU A 96 -4.19 -14.29 -21.48
N ILE A 97 -3.95 -15.39 -20.77
CA ILE A 97 -3.75 -16.71 -21.39
C ILE A 97 -5.03 -17.20 -22.06
N LYS A 98 -6.20 -17.01 -21.42
CA LYS A 98 -7.49 -17.39 -22.02
C LYS A 98 -7.81 -16.57 -23.27
N ARG A 99 -7.56 -15.26 -23.25
CA ARG A 99 -7.74 -14.36 -24.40
C ARG A 99 -6.94 -14.87 -25.60
N LYS A 100 -5.64 -15.11 -25.42
CA LYS A 100 -4.76 -15.63 -26.49
C LYS A 100 -5.15 -17.02 -26.99
N CYS A 101 -5.64 -17.89 -26.11
CA CYS A 101 -6.19 -19.19 -26.53
C CYS A 101 -7.36 -19.01 -27.51
N ILE A 102 -8.27 -18.08 -27.21
CA ILE A 102 -9.44 -17.82 -28.05
C ILE A 102 -9.03 -17.15 -29.38
N GLU A 103 -8.13 -16.17 -29.35
CA GLU A 103 -7.63 -15.47 -30.55
C GLU A 103 -6.96 -16.44 -31.54
N ARG A 104 -6.24 -17.45 -31.05
CA ARG A 104 -5.64 -18.49 -31.88
C ARG A 104 -6.62 -19.58 -32.33
N GLY A 105 -7.92 -19.41 -32.09
CA GLY A 105 -8.95 -20.39 -32.46
C GLY A 105 -8.92 -21.67 -31.61
N GLY A 106 -8.24 -21.65 -30.46
CA GLY A 106 -8.16 -22.77 -29.55
C GLY A 106 -9.53 -23.11 -28.96
N ARG A 107 -10.17 -24.16 -29.48
CA ARG A 107 -11.41 -24.71 -28.94
C ARG A 107 -11.08 -25.96 -28.10
N GLY A 108 -10.81 -25.76 -26.82
CA GLY A 108 -10.58 -26.87 -25.89
C GLY A 108 -9.89 -26.47 -24.58
N ASN A 109 -9.79 -27.43 -23.65
CA ASN A 109 -9.16 -27.24 -22.35
C ASN A 109 -7.62 -27.32 -22.39
N LYS A 110 -7.03 -27.60 -23.56
CA LYS A 110 -5.59 -27.78 -23.74
C LYS A 110 -4.99 -26.47 -24.24
N ILE A 111 -4.04 -25.93 -23.49
CA ILE A 111 -3.36 -24.68 -23.81
C ILE A 111 -2.04 -25.03 -24.52
N PRO A 112 -1.84 -24.58 -25.77
CA PRO A 112 -0.57 -24.76 -26.46
C PRO A 112 0.59 -24.14 -25.67
N PRO A 113 1.75 -24.82 -25.53
CA PRO A 113 2.91 -24.30 -24.81
C PRO A 113 3.39 -22.94 -25.31
N GLU A 114 3.24 -22.69 -26.61
CA GLU A 114 3.60 -21.41 -27.25
C GLU A 114 2.89 -20.20 -26.68
N ILE A 115 1.69 -20.38 -26.11
CA ILE A 115 0.93 -19.28 -25.50
C ILE A 115 1.62 -18.80 -24.23
N PHE A 116 2.16 -19.72 -23.42
CA PHE A 116 2.92 -19.34 -22.22
C PHE A 116 4.20 -18.59 -22.60
N ALA A 117 4.90 -19.03 -23.65
CA ALA A 117 6.08 -18.35 -24.16
C ALA A 117 5.75 -16.97 -24.75
N ALA A 118 4.60 -16.83 -25.42
CA ALA A 118 4.14 -15.55 -25.97
C ALA A 118 3.77 -14.56 -24.86
N VAL A 119 3.07 -15.01 -23.81
CA VAL A 119 2.71 -14.17 -22.66
C VAL A 119 3.94 -13.75 -21.88
N ALA A 120 4.91 -14.66 -21.68
CA ALA A 120 6.15 -14.36 -20.96
C ALA A 120 6.99 -13.24 -21.61
N LYS A 121 6.84 -13.02 -22.93
CA LYS A 121 7.56 -12.00 -23.70
C LYS A 121 6.77 -10.71 -23.90
N GLN A 122 5.54 -10.64 -23.39
CA GLN A 122 4.66 -9.49 -23.61
C GLN A 122 4.63 -8.60 -22.37
N ALA A 123 4.61 -7.29 -22.55
CA ALA A 123 4.31 -6.36 -21.48
C ALA A 123 2.87 -6.60 -20.94
N PRO A 124 2.65 -6.57 -19.62
CA PRO A 124 3.59 -6.21 -18.55
C PRO A 124 4.39 -7.40 -17.95
N TRP A 125 4.25 -8.60 -18.50
CA TRP A 125 4.76 -9.85 -17.90
C TRP A 125 6.26 -10.04 -18.05
N ASP A 126 6.86 -9.57 -19.15
CA ASP A 126 8.31 -9.56 -19.35
C ASP A 126 9.03 -8.84 -18.19
N SER A 127 8.61 -7.60 -17.92
CA SER A 127 9.12 -6.73 -16.86
C SER A 127 8.79 -7.27 -15.47
N PHE A 128 7.63 -7.92 -15.32
CA PHE A 128 7.25 -8.58 -14.08
C PHE A 128 8.18 -9.74 -13.76
N LEU A 129 8.50 -10.59 -14.76
CA LEU A 129 9.38 -11.73 -14.60
C LEU A 129 10.83 -11.32 -14.33
N GLU A 130 11.34 -10.29 -15.01
CA GLU A 130 12.67 -9.71 -14.74
C GLU A 130 12.82 -9.20 -13.31
N LYS A 131 11.79 -8.53 -12.78
CA LYS A 131 11.78 -8.06 -11.37
C LYS A 131 11.57 -9.19 -10.37
N CYS A 132 11.25 -10.39 -10.85
CA CYS A 132 10.89 -11.55 -10.06
C CYS A 132 12.08 -12.51 -9.82
N ASP A 133 13.18 -12.01 -9.24
CA ASP A 133 14.29 -12.86 -8.75
C ASP A 133 13.97 -13.55 -7.41
N ALA A 134 12.90 -14.34 -7.36
CA ALA A 134 12.52 -15.06 -6.15
C ALA A 134 12.96 -16.53 -6.21
N PRO A 135 13.59 -17.10 -5.16
CA PRO A 135 13.81 -18.54 -5.09
C PRO A 135 12.45 -19.26 -5.12
N GLY A 136 12.26 -20.08 -6.16
CA GLY A 136 11.02 -20.80 -6.47
C GLY A 136 10.35 -20.42 -7.79
N ILE A 137 10.84 -19.41 -8.49
CA ILE A 137 10.44 -19.11 -9.88
C ILE A 137 11.30 -19.97 -10.81
N ASP A 138 10.65 -20.57 -11.81
CA ASP A 138 11.34 -21.42 -12.77
C ASP A 138 12.33 -20.58 -13.59
N PRO A 139 13.58 -21.04 -13.80
CA PRO A 139 14.54 -20.34 -14.67
C PRO A 139 14.01 -20.11 -16.07
N ASP A 140 13.08 -20.95 -16.55
CA ASP A 140 12.37 -20.72 -17.81
C ASP A 140 11.14 -19.81 -17.60
N PRO A 141 11.10 -18.61 -18.19
CA PRO A 141 9.96 -17.69 -18.14
C PRO A 141 8.64 -18.34 -18.57
N ALA A 142 8.67 -19.23 -19.56
CA ALA A 142 7.46 -19.89 -20.06
C ALA A 142 6.90 -20.89 -19.03
N GLU A 143 7.76 -21.67 -18.38
CA GLU A 143 7.37 -22.59 -17.31
C GLU A 143 6.94 -21.86 -16.04
N ALA A 144 7.55 -20.70 -15.72
CA ALA A 144 7.11 -19.83 -14.64
C ALA A 144 5.65 -19.36 -14.84
N ILE A 145 5.33 -18.86 -16.04
CA ILE A 145 3.98 -18.45 -16.43
C ILE A 145 3.02 -19.64 -16.43
N ARG A 146 3.43 -20.81 -16.93
CA ARG A 146 2.61 -22.02 -16.93
C ARG A 146 2.24 -22.46 -15.52
N LYS A 147 3.20 -22.52 -14.60
CA LYS A 147 2.96 -22.87 -13.18
C LYS A 147 2.04 -21.85 -12.51
N ALA A 148 2.26 -20.56 -12.74
CA ALA A 148 1.41 -19.49 -12.24
C ALA A 148 -0.03 -19.60 -12.77
N TYR A 149 -0.21 -19.91 -14.06
CA TYR A 149 -1.53 -20.12 -14.65
C TYR A 149 -2.29 -21.28 -14.00
N PHE A 150 -1.66 -22.44 -13.80
CA PHE A 150 -2.32 -23.58 -13.17
C PHE A 150 -2.65 -23.33 -11.69
N LYS A 151 -1.86 -22.48 -11.02
CA LYS A 151 -2.20 -21.96 -9.71
C LYS A 151 -3.43 -21.05 -9.79
N ALA A 152 -3.41 -20.04 -10.67
CA ALA A 152 -4.52 -19.11 -10.88
C ALA A 152 -5.83 -19.81 -11.21
N LYS A 153 -5.79 -20.89 -12.01
CA LYS A 153 -6.98 -21.70 -12.35
C LYS A 153 -7.69 -22.30 -11.12
N LYS A 154 -6.97 -22.52 -10.03
CA LYS A 154 -7.53 -23.03 -8.76
C LYS A 154 -8.07 -21.92 -7.86
N GLU A 155 -7.68 -20.66 -8.10
CA GLU A 155 -8.12 -19.52 -7.31
C GLU A 155 -9.56 -19.13 -7.68
N ALA A 156 -10.38 -18.83 -6.66
CA ALA A 156 -11.78 -18.47 -6.85
C ALA A 156 -11.97 -17.17 -7.67
N TYR A 157 -11.04 -16.23 -7.53
CA TYR A 157 -11.11 -14.89 -8.14
C TYR A 157 -10.88 -14.89 -9.66
N SER A 158 -10.13 -15.84 -10.20
CA SER A 158 -9.82 -15.91 -11.64
C SER A 158 -11.06 -15.99 -12.53
N GLY A 159 -12.13 -16.63 -12.05
CA GLY A 159 -13.40 -16.69 -12.76
C GLY A 159 -14.15 -15.36 -12.81
N ILE A 160 -14.00 -14.53 -11.77
CA ILE A 160 -14.61 -13.19 -11.69
C ILE A 160 -13.91 -12.25 -12.67
N PHE A 161 -12.57 -12.25 -12.69
CA PHE A 161 -11.78 -11.44 -13.62
C PHE A 161 -12.05 -11.81 -15.08
N TRP A 162 -12.30 -13.09 -15.37
CA TRP A 162 -12.75 -13.50 -16.70
C TRP A 162 -14.10 -12.88 -17.10
N LYS A 163 -15.07 -12.85 -16.17
CA LYS A 163 -16.36 -12.19 -16.43
C LYS A 163 -16.22 -10.68 -16.59
N ALA A 164 -15.36 -10.05 -15.78
CA ALA A 164 -15.06 -8.62 -15.89
C ALA A 164 -14.46 -8.29 -17.27
N TYR A 165 -13.50 -9.07 -17.75
CA TYR A 165 -12.98 -8.92 -19.10
C TYR A 165 -14.05 -9.10 -20.18
N CYS A 166 -14.94 -10.10 -20.06
CA CYS A 166 -16.05 -10.25 -21.00
C CYS A 166 -16.96 -9.03 -21.02
N TRP A 167 -17.23 -8.41 -19.87
CA TRP A 167 -17.99 -7.17 -19.79
C TRP A 167 -17.28 -6.03 -20.53
N HIS A 168 -15.99 -5.82 -20.29
CA HIS A 168 -15.20 -4.80 -21.02
C HIS A 168 -15.18 -5.04 -22.53
N LYS A 169 -15.16 -6.32 -22.95
CA LYS A 169 -15.24 -6.70 -24.36
C LYS A 169 -16.62 -6.40 -24.97
N GLU A 170 -17.70 -6.58 -24.21
CA GLU A 170 -19.06 -6.28 -24.66
C GLU A 170 -19.36 -4.77 -24.70
N THR A 171 -18.73 -3.99 -23.82
CA THR A 171 -18.88 -2.53 -23.74
C THR A 171 -17.87 -1.74 -24.56
N ASP A 172 -17.00 -2.42 -25.32
CA ASP A 172 -15.93 -1.83 -26.13
C ASP A 172 -14.94 -0.95 -25.32
N THR A 173 -14.70 -1.32 -24.06
CA THR A 173 -13.80 -0.64 -23.11
C THR A 173 -12.55 -1.46 -22.80
N VAL A 174 -12.07 -2.25 -23.76
CA VAL A 174 -10.89 -3.12 -23.59
C VAL A 174 -9.62 -2.32 -23.25
N ASP A 175 -9.51 -1.09 -23.74
CA ASP A 175 -8.38 -0.19 -23.41
C ASP A 175 -8.31 0.15 -21.91
N GLU A 176 -9.46 0.24 -21.24
CA GLU A 176 -9.52 0.46 -19.79
C GLU A 176 -9.02 -0.77 -19.04
N TRP A 177 -9.43 -1.96 -19.49
CA TRP A 177 -8.93 -3.23 -18.95
C TRP A 177 -7.42 -3.35 -19.10
N GLU A 178 -6.85 -3.00 -20.25
CA GLU A 178 -5.39 -3.07 -20.48
C GLU A 178 -4.62 -2.12 -19.55
N LYS A 179 -5.17 -0.93 -19.27
CA LYS A 179 -4.62 0.00 -18.26
C LYS A 179 -4.68 -0.59 -16.85
N GLU A 180 -5.78 -1.25 -16.49
CA GLU A 180 -5.93 -1.92 -15.19
C GLU A 180 -4.94 -3.07 -15.03
N VAL A 181 -4.76 -3.90 -16.06
CA VAL A 181 -3.77 -4.99 -16.07
C VAL A 181 -2.37 -4.43 -15.86
N LEU A 182 -1.99 -3.39 -16.60
CA LEU A 182 -0.67 -2.77 -16.48
C LEU A 182 -0.44 -2.22 -15.06
N SER A 183 -1.39 -1.45 -14.54
CA SER A 183 -1.34 -0.89 -13.18
C SER A 183 -1.29 -1.97 -12.10
N GLY A 184 -2.16 -2.98 -12.20
CA GLY A 184 -2.26 -4.07 -11.21
C GLY A 184 -1.03 -4.98 -11.18
N VAL A 185 -0.47 -5.31 -12.34
CA VAL A 185 0.78 -6.09 -12.44
C VAL A 185 1.97 -5.27 -11.94
N GLN A 186 2.05 -3.97 -12.26
CA GLN A 186 3.10 -3.09 -11.74
C GLN A 186 3.07 -2.93 -10.22
N LYS A 187 1.88 -2.72 -9.62
CA LYS A 187 1.72 -2.69 -8.16
C LYS A 187 2.17 -3.99 -7.51
N SER A 188 1.80 -5.11 -8.12
CA SER A 188 2.22 -6.45 -7.66
C SER A 188 3.74 -6.67 -7.78
N ALA A 189 4.39 -6.13 -8.82
CA ALA A 189 5.84 -6.16 -8.99
C ALA A 189 6.57 -5.23 -7.99
N GLY A 190 6.02 -4.04 -7.75
CA GLY A 190 6.55 -3.02 -6.85
C GLY A 190 6.38 -3.35 -5.37
N ASN A 191 5.52 -4.33 -5.03
CA ASN A 191 5.08 -4.60 -3.67
C ASN A 191 4.42 -3.39 -3.00
N GLU A 192 3.74 -2.55 -3.78
CA GLU A 192 2.88 -1.51 -3.24
C GLU A 192 1.65 -2.21 -2.64
N ILE A 193 1.52 -2.10 -1.32
CA ILE A 193 0.36 -2.60 -0.59
C ILE A 193 -0.82 -1.74 -1.04
N ILE A 194 -1.84 -2.38 -1.61
CA ILE A 194 -3.20 -1.80 -1.71
C ILE A 194 -3.83 -1.91 -0.33
#